data_AF-A0A1A9S8D4-F1
#
_entry.id   AF-A0A1A9S8D4-F1
#
_cell.length_a   1.000
_cell.length_b   1.000
_cell.length_c   1.000
_cell.angle_alpha   90.00
_cell.angle_beta   90.00
_cell.angle_gamma   90.00
#
_symmetry.space_group_name_H-M   'P 1'
#
loop_
_entity.id
_entity.type
_entity.pdbx_description
1 polymer ?
#
loop_
_entity_poly.entity_id
_entity_poly.type
_entity_poly.pdbx_seq_one_letter_code
_entity_poly.pdbx_strand_id
1 'polypeptide(L)'
;MHNPFEHVGLTDLTCHVNFTAIAEAACQAGLDLIGYTTQAAFLLNLGLTDLLAAQDEPESEAYIRTAACQTLLAPQEMGELFKAIAFSRNIDPDWQGFAIGDLCHKL
;
A
#
# COMPACT_ATOMS: atom_id res chain seq x y z
N MET A 1 19.22 7.67 -8.37
CA MET A 1 18.64 8.91 -7.82
C MET A 1 18.99 10.03 -8.80
N HIS A 2 17.99 10.69 -9.40
CA HIS A 2 18.22 11.80 -10.33
C HIS A 2 18.66 13.05 -9.56
N ASN A 3 19.52 13.87 -10.17
CA ASN A 3 19.97 15.12 -9.59
C ASN A 3 18.79 16.12 -9.58
N PRO A 4 18.33 16.62 -8.43
CA PRO A 4 17.15 17.49 -8.35
C PRO A 4 17.35 18.87 -9.02
N PHE A 5 18.59 19.22 -9.35
CA PHE A 5 18.91 20.49 -10.01
C PHE A 5 18.92 20.39 -11.55
N GLU A 6 18.75 19.18 -12.10
CA GLU A 6 18.65 18.98 -13.54
C GLU A 6 17.19 19.09 -14.01
N HIS A 7 16.98 19.68 -15.20
CA HIS A 7 15.66 19.77 -15.84
C HIS A 7 14.55 20.33 -14.91
N VAL A 8 14.85 21.44 -14.23
CA VAL A 8 13.91 22.11 -13.31
C VAL A 8 12.58 22.42 -14.00
N GLY A 9 11.48 21.99 -13.38
CA GLY A 9 10.13 22.12 -13.90
C GLY A 9 9.71 21.05 -14.91
N LEU A 10 10.62 20.15 -15.30
CA LEU A 10 10.36 19.04 -16.23
C LEU A 10 10.53 17.66 -15.60
N THR A 11 11.09 17.60 -14.39
CA THR A 11 11.28 16.35 -13.64
C THR A 11 10.44 16.38 -12.37
N ASP A 12 9.75 15.27 -12.09
CA ASP A 12 9.03 15.08 -10.82
C ASP A 12 10.02 14.86 -9.66
N LEU A 13 9.71 15.44 -8.51
CA LEU A 13 10.50 15.32 -7.29
C LEU A 13 9.64 14.71 -6.18
N THR A 14 10.09 13.56 -5.67
CA THR A 14 9.40 12.83 -4.61
C THR A 14 10.35 12.51 -3.46
N CYS A 15 9.79 12.22 -2.28
CA CYS A 15 10.52 11.75 -1.12
C CYS A 15 9.72 10.67 -0.40
N HIS A 16 10.37 9.93 0.50
CA HIS A 16 9.67 8.96 1.32
C HIS A 16 8.70 9.65 2.29
N VAL A 17 7.55 9.01 2.48
CA VAL A 17 6.54 9.44 3.44
C VAL A 17 6.95 9.02 4.85
N ASN A 18 6.85 9.94 5.82
CA ASN A 18 7.02 9.63 7.23
C ASN A 18 5.66 9.25 7.85
N PHE A 19 5.41 7.94 7.99
CA PHE A 19 4.13 7.43 8.48
C PHE A 19 3.89 7.66 9.98
N THR A 20 4.94 7.71 10.81
CA THR A 20 4.83 8.10 12.23
C THR A 20 4.25 9.50 12.34
N ALA A 21 4.80 10.46 11.59
CA ALA A 21 4.31 11.84 11.61
C ALA A 21 2.85 11.95 11.11
N ILE A 22 2.45 11.14 10.13
CA ILE A 22 1.05 11.08 9.66
C ILE A 22 0.14 10.54 10.76
N ALA A 23 0.52 9.45 11.44
CA ALA A 23 -0.26 8.85 12.50
C ALA A 23 -0.45 9.81 13.68
N GLU A 24 0.63 10.46 14.13
CA GLU A 24 0.57 11.46 15.19
C GLU A 24 -0.37 12.62 14.84
N ALA A 25 -0.25 13.17 13.62
CA ALA A 25 -1.09 14.26 13.16
C ALA A 25 -2.58 13.87 13.10
N ALA A 26 -2.89 12.66 12.63
CA ALA A 26 -4.26 12.16 12.56
C ALA A 26 -4.87 11.94 13.96
N CYS A 27 -4.12 11.33 14.89
CA CYS A 27 -4.55 11.13 16.26
C CYS A 27 -4.78 12.47 16.99
N GLN A 28 -3.89 13.46 16.81
CA GLN A 28 -4.07 14.81 17.35
C GLN A 28 -5.32 15.51 16.79
N ALA A 29 -5.72 15.19 15.56
CA ALA A 29 -6.96 15.65 14.93
C ALA A 29 -8.21 14.86 15.36
N GLY A 30 -8.08 13.92 16.31
CA GLY A 30 -9.18 13.12 16.85
C GLY A 30 -9.66 12.00 15.91
N LEU A 31 -8.76 11.45 15.11
CA LEU A 31 -9.02 10.24 14.32
C LEU A 31 -8.45 9.01 15.02
N ASP A 32 -9.13 7.88 14.86
CA ASP A 32 -8.65 6.59 15.35
C ASP A 32 -7.78 5.93 14.28
N LEU A 33 -6.56 5.52 14.65
CA LEU A 33 -5.69 4.73 13.79
C LEU A 33 -6.27 3.32 13.65
N ILE A 34 -6.64 2.97 12.42
CA ILE A 34 -7.24 1.68 12.10
C ILE A 34 -6.19 0.60 11.88
N GLY A 35 -5.13 0.94 11.14
CA GLY A 35 -4.11 -0.02 10.78
C GLY A 35 -3.01 0.62 9.94
N TYR A 36 -1.85 -0.03 9.94
CA TYR A 36 -0.70 0.35 9.15
C TYR A 36 0.05 -0.90 8.72
N THR A 37 0.26 -1.09 7.42
CA THR A 37 0.93 -2.29 6.91
C THR A 37 1.61 -2.04 5.56
N THR A 38 2.27 -3.06 5.02
CA THR A 38 2.86 -3.02 3.68
C THR A 38 1.80 -3.18 2.60
N GLN A 39 2.07 -2.67 1.40
CA GLN A 39 1.15 -2.84 0.27
C GLN A 39 0.84 -4.30 0.00
N ALA A 40 1.86 -5.18 0.07
CA ALA A 40 1.67 -6.60 -0.16
C ALA A 40 0.68 -7.22 0.84
N ALA A 41 0.88 -6.99 2.13
CA ALA A 41 -0.01 -7.51 3.17
C ALA A 41 -1.44 -6.96 3.00
N PHE A 42 -1.57 -5.66 2.72
CA PHE A 42 -2.87 -5.03 2.49
C PHE A 42 -3.64 -5.66 1.32
N LEU A 43 -2.98 -5.84 0.16
CA LEU A 43 -3.62 -6.40 -1.03
C LEU A 43 -3.95 -7.90 -0.87
N LEU A 44 -3.09 -8.66 -0.19
CA LEU A 44 -3.34 -10.07 0.11
C LEU A 44 -4.54 -10.23 1.05
N ASN A 45 -4.62 -9.39 2.09
CA ASN A 45 -5.75 -9.39 3.01
C ASN A 45 -7.08 -9.11 2.30
N LEU A 46 -7.06 -8.30 1.23
CA LEU A 46 -8.23 -8.00 0.40
C LEU A 46 -8.53 -9.06 -0.68
N GLY A 47 -7.80 -10.19 -0.70
CA GLY A 47 -8.10 -11.32 -1.59
C GLY A 47 -7.55 -11.18 -3.01
N LEU A 48 -6.47 -10.41 -3.22
CA LEU A 48 -5.88 -10.25 -4.56
C LEU A 48 -5.56 -11.59 -5.24
N THR A 49 -5.11 -12.60 -4.50
CA THR A 49 -4.81 -13.94 -5.04
C THR A 49 -6.06 -14.65 -5.53
N ASP A 50 -7.18 -14.51 -4.83
CA ASP A 50 -8.44 -15.15 -5.18
C ASP A 50 -9.05 -14.48 -6.41
N LEU A 51 -8.93 -13.15 -6.50
CA LEU A 51 -9.33 -12.38 -7.68
C LEU A 51 -8.55 -12.78 -8.94
N LEU A 52 -7.26 -13.14 -8.78
CA LEU A 52 -6.44 -13.65 -9.87
C LEU A 52 -6.82 -15.08 -10.26
N ALA A 53 -7.11 -15.94 -9.28
CA ALA A 53 -7.45 -17.34 -9.51
C ALA A 53 -8.84 -17.51 -10.16
N ALA A 54 -9.76 -16.57 -9.95
CA ALA A 54 -11.11 -16.60 -10.49
C ALA A 54 -11.22 -16.18 -11.99
N GLN A 55 -10.11 -16.02 -12.70
CA GLN A 55 -10.11 -15.60 -14.11
C GLN A 55 -9.86 -16.81 -15.02
N ASP A 56 -10.88 -17.17 -15.81
CA ASP A 56 -10.92 -18.42 -16.61
C ASP A 56 -10.32 -18.33 -18.03
N GLU A 57 -9.84 -17.17 -18.52
CA GLU A 57 -9.41 -17.02 -19.92
C GLU A 57 -7.87 -16.94 -20.13
N PRO A 58 -7.27 -17.84 -20.95
CA PRO A 58 -5.94 -17.67 -21.54
C PRO A 58 -6.07 -16.87 -22.87
N GLU A 59 -5.16 -16.02 -23.34
CA GLU A 59 -3.73 -15.80 -23.16
C GLU A 59 -3.42 -14.31 -23.51
N SER A 60 -2.27 -13.78 -23.07
CA SER A 60 -1.79 -12.38 -23.09
C SER A 60 -2.21 -11.49 -21.92
N GLU A 61 -3.51 -11.25 -21.69
CA GLU A 61 -3.95 -10.38 -20.59
C GLU A 61 -3.69 -11.00 -19.21
N ALA A 62 -3.91 -12.31 -19.09
CA ALA A 62 -3.62 -13.04 -17.85
C ALA A 62 -2.15 -12.89 -17.44
N TYR A 63 -1.22 -13.00 -18.40
CA TYR A 63 0.21 -12.85 -18.14
C TYR A 63 0.58 -11.42 -17.69
N ILE A 64 0.06 -10.39 -18.36
CA ILE A 64 0.28 -8.99 -17.98
C ILE A 64 -0.24 -8.73 -16.56
N ARG A 65 -1.41 -9.28 -16.22
CA ARG A 65 -2.02 -9.15 -14.88
C ARG A 65 -1.19 -9.87 -13.82
N THR A 66 -0.72 -11.08 -14.11
CA THR A 66 0.17 -11.82 -13.19
C THR A 66 1.47 -11.06 -12.96
N ALA A 67 2.09 -10.53 -14.03
CA ALA A 67 3.31 -9.73 -13.92
C ALA A 67 3.08 -8.44 -13.11
N ALA A 68 1.98 -7.72 -13.37
CA ALA A 68 1.60 -6.55 -12.58
C ALA A 68 1.39 -6.89 -11.10
N CYS A 69 0.74 -8.02 -10.79
CA CYS A 69 0.55 -8.47 -9.42
C CYS A 69 1.86 -8.87 -8.74
N GLN A 70 2.80 -9.48 -9.47
CA GLN A 70 4.15 -9.71 -8.96
C GLN A 70 4.83 -8.39 -8.59
N THR A 71 4.75 -7.36 -9.43
CA THR A 71 5.28 -6.03 -9.10
C THR A 71 4.62 -5.42 -7.85
N LEU A 72 3.29 -5.58 -7.71
CA LEU A 72 2.54 -5.05 -6.57
C LEU A 72 2.88 -5.75 -5.25
N LEU A 73 3.27 -7.03 -5.29
CA LEU A 73 3.48 -7.86 -4.10
C LEU A 73 4.95 -8.11 -3.78
N ALA A 74 5.86 -8.03 -4.74
CA ALA A 74 7.27 -8.37 -4.55
C ALA A 74 7.97 -7.36 -3.60
N PRO A 75 8.73 -7.84 -2.58
CA PRO A 75 9.42 -6.96 -1.64
C PRO A 75 10.45 -6.03 -2.29
N GLN A 76 11.11 -6.48 -3.35
CA GLN A 76 12.09 -5.70 -4.10
C GLN A 76 11.46 -4.63 -5.00
N GLU A 77 10.14 -4.70 -5.20
CA GLU A 77 9.35 -3.77 -5.99
C GLU A 77 8.45 -2.93 -5.07
N MET A 78 7.13 -2.99 -5.25
CA MET A 78 6.21 -2.16 -4.48
C MET A 78 5.73 -2.80 -3.18
N GLY A 79 5.86 -4.12 -3.04
CA GLY A 79 5.23 -4.88 -1.97
C GLY A 79 5.67 -4.48 -0.57
N GLU A 80 6.96 -4.23 -0.40
CA GLU A 80 7.53 -3.77 0.87
C GLU A 80 7.71 -2.25 0.91
N LEU A 81 8.09 -1.60 -0.20
CA LEU A 81 8.37 -0.15 -0.20
C LEU A 81 7.11 0.69 0.06
N PHE A 82 5.98 0.31 -0.55
CA PHE A 82 4.71 1.02 -0.37
C PHE A 82 4.01 0.54 0.90
N LYS A 83 3.27 1.45 1.52
CA LYS A 83 2.53 1.20 2.76
C LYS A 83 1.09 1.64 2.61
N ALA A 84 0.21 0.98 3.36
CA ALA A 84 -1.17 1.39 3.56
C ALA A 84 -1.34 1.83 5.01
N ILE A 85 -1.98 2.97 5.23
CA ILE A 85 -2.39 3.46 6.55
C ILE A 85 -3.84 3.90 6.47
N ALA A 86 -4.64 3.58 7.48
CA ALA A 86 -6.04 3.97 7.53
C ALA A 86 -6.40 4.62 8.87
N PHE A 87 -7.36 5.55 8.79
CA PHE A 87 -7.91 6.24 9.93
C PHE A 87 -9.43 6.26 9.82
N SER A 88 -10.11 6.32 10.97
CA SER A 88 -11.56 6.41 11.00
C SER A 88 -12.05 7.51 11.93
N ARG A 89 -13.35 7.77 11.84
CA ARG A 89 -14.09 8.62 12.76
C ARG A 89 -15.50 8.08 12.91
N ASN A 90 -15.85 7.66 14.11
CA ASN A 90 -17.21 7.21 14.47
C ASN A 90 -17.74 6.05 13.62
N ILE A 91 -16.86 5.19 13.11
CA ILE A 91 -17.22 3.97 12.40
C ILE A 91 -16.29 2.83 12.83
N ASP A 92 -16.85 1.62 12.91
CA ASP A 92 -16.09 0.40 13.24
C ASP A 92 -16.50 -0.74 12.28
N PRO A 93 -16.12 -0.66 10.99
CA PRO A 93 -16.31 -1.75 10.04
C PRO A 93 -15.23 -2.82 10.21
N ASP A 94 -15.47 -4.00 9.62
CA ASP A 94 -14.43 -5.02 9.46
C ASP A 94 -13.34 -4.53 8.51
N TRP A 95 -12.22 -4.09 9.07
CA TRP A 95 -11.07 -3.59 8.33
C TRP A 95 -10.20 -4.71 7.76
N GLN A 96 -10.79 -5.54 6.90
CA GLN A 96 -10.19 -6.76 6.34
C GLN A 96 -8.76 -6.54 5.85
N GLY A 97 -8.48 -5.41 5.17
CA GLY A 97 -7.16 -5.06 4.64
C GLY A 97 -6.03 -4.99 5.69
N PHE A 98 -6.35 -4.88 6.98
CA PHE A 98 -5.38 -4.81 8.09
C PHE A 98 -5.44 -6.04 9.01
N ALA A 99 -6.16 -7.10 8.64
CA ALA A 99 -6.37 -8.27 9.49
C ALA A 99 -5.07 -9.04 9.82
N ILE A 100 -4.12 -9.10 8.88
CA ILE A 100 -2.83 -9.80 9.05
C ILE A 100 -1.69 -8.86 8.68
N GLY A 101 -0.58 -8.94 9.42
CA GLY A 101 0.63 -8.19 9.12
C GLY A 101 0.54 -6.71 9.51
N ASP A 102 -0.32 -6.36 10.48
CA ASP A 102 -0.35 -5.02 11.02
C ASP A 102 0.99 -4.65 11.69
N LEU A 103 1.43 -3.43 11.43
CA LEU A 103 2.70 -2.86 11.84
C LEU A 103 2.51 -1.61 12.70
N CYS A 104 1.31 -1.34 13.24
CA CYS A 104 1.08 -0.13 14.06
C CYS A 104 2.03 -0.01 15.24
N HIS A 105 2.50 -1.13 15.80
CA HIS A 105 3.51 -1.15 16.87
C HIS A 105 4.89 -0.61 16.46
N LYS A 106 5.12 -0.35 15.17
CA LYS A 106 6.36 0.23 14.62
C LYS A 106 6.21 1.71 14.25
N LEU A 107 5.02 2.29 14.41
CA LEU A 107 4.78 3.71 14.19
C LEU A 107 5.23 4.54 15.37
#